data_AF-A0A699WQW5-F1
#
_entry.id   AF-A0A699WQW5-F1
#
_cell.length_a   1.000
_cell.length_b   1.000
_cell.length_c   1.000
_cell.angle_alpha   90.00
_cell.angle_beta   90.00
_cell.angle_gamma   90.00
#
_symmetry.space_group_name_H-M   'P 1'
#
loop_
_entity.id
_entity.type
_entity.pdbx_description
1 polymer ?
#
loop_
_entity_poly.entity_id
_entity_poly.type
_entity_poly.pdbx_seq_one_letter_code
_entity_poly.pdbx_strand_id
1 'polypeptide(L)'
;TAAGQYLFAPVAFGPPLTKKPLAGKLVLVNDGVSADNGAHGCATPFVNAAAVNGNIAFIQRGGCPQLTTLNPRANNQFAPKVRRAQQNGATAVIVFDSLGTTTGLTNFGGTDT
;
A
#
# COMPACT_ATOMS: atom_id res chain seq x y z
N THR A 1 -3.06 -3.37 19.39
CA THR A 1 -1.93 -2.42 19.33
C THR A 1 -0.75 -3.13 18.70
N ALA A 2 -0.17 -2.58 17.64
CA ALA A 2 1.14 -3.03 17.14
C ALA A 2 2.21 -2.38 18.03
N ALA A 3 3.03 -3.19 18.70
CA ALA A 3 4.06 -2.71 19.62
C ALA A 3 5.39 -3.39 19.24
N GLY A 4 6.42 -2.58 19.05
CA GLY A 4 7.77 -3.05 18.78
C GLY A 4 8.32 -2.66 17.40
N GLN A 5 9.46 -3.25 17.06
CA GLN A 5 10.12 -3.07 15.78
C GLN A 5 9.65 -4.15 14.81
N TYR A 6 9.35 -3.75 13.58
CA TYR A 6 8.90 -4.65 12.53
C TYR A 6 9.92 -4.63 11.39
N LEU A 7 10.26 -5.82 10.90
CA LEU A 7 11.04 -5.95 9.69
C LEU A 7 10.21 -5.51 8.49
N PHE A 8 10.83 -4.82 7.54
CA PHE A 8 10.19 -4.38 6.31
C PHE A 8 11.14 -4.51 5.13
N ALA A 9 10.60 -4.69 3.94
CA ALA A 9 11.33 -4.58 2.69
C ALA A 9 11.06 -3.20 2.06
N PRO A 10 12.10 -2.46 1.62
CA PRO A 10 11.90 -1.23 0.87
C PRO A 10 11.35 -1.53 -0.52
N VAL A 11 10.69 -0.53 -1.10
CA VAL A 11 10.27 -0.55 -2.51
C VAL A 11 11.39 -0.03 -3.40
N ALA A 12 11.44 -0.48 -4.66
CA ALA A 12 12.44 -0.05 -5.63
C ALA A 12 12.09 1.29 -6.34
N PHE A 13 11.05 1.99 -5.89
CA PHE A 13 10.52 3.20 -6.53
C PHE A 13 10.11 4.26 -5.49
N GLY A 14 9.95 5.50 -5.95
CA GLY A 14 9.70 6.66 -5.10
C GLY A 14 10.97 7.19 -4.39
N PRO A 15 10.84 8.28 -3.61
CA PRO A 15 11.96 8.87 -2.91
C PRO A 15 12.57 7.92 -1.85
N PRO A 16 13.90 7.93 -1.66
CA PRO A 16 14.53 7.14 -0.62
C PRO A 16 14.12 7.63 0.78
N LEU A 17 14.03 6.69 1.73
CA LEU A 17 13.87 7.04 3.14
C LEU A 17 15.11 7.81 3.61
N THR A 18 14.88 8.92 4.32
CA THR A 18 15.96 9.72 4.91
C THR A 18 16.12 9.41 6.40
N LYS A 19 17.16 9.96 7.03
CA LYS A 19 17.34 9.86 8.49
C LYS A 19 16.24 10.55 9.29
N LYS A 20 15.45 11.44 8.67
CA LYS A 20 14.29 12.08 9.31
C LYS A 20 13.15 11.06 9.39
N PRO A 21 12.66 10.71 10.59
CA PRO A 21 11.56 9.77 10.72
C PRO A 21 10.29 10.27 10.02
N LEU A 22 9.64 9.38 9.26
CA LEU A 22 8.26 9.56 8.83
C LEU A 22 7.36 9.02 9.94
N ALA A 23 6.46 9.86 10.44
CA ALA A 23 5.52 9.51 11.50
C ALA A 23 4.11 9.94 11.09
N GLY A 24 3.12 9.14 11.47
CA GLY A 24 1.71 9.38 11.17
C GLY A 24 0.84 8.25 11.70
N LYS A 25 -0.48 8.45 11.68
CA LYS A 25 -1.41 7.36 12.00
C LYS A 25 -1.37 6.35 10.86
N LEU A 26 -1.42 5.06 11.20
CA LEU A 26 -1.62 4.01 10.23
C LEU A 26 -3.12 3.89 9.94
N VAL A 27 -3.51 4.10 8.69
CA VAL A 27 -4.93 4.13 8.27
C VAL A 27 -5.16 3.06 7.23
N LEU A 28 -5.98 2.06 7.56
CA LEU A 28 -6.42 1.06 6.59
C LEU A 28 -7.23 1.73 5.49
N VAL A 29 -6.80 1.57 4.24
CA VAL A 29 -7.49 2.13 3.07
C VAL A 29 -8.86 1.47 2.89
N ASN A 30 -9.82 2.25 2.40
CA ASN A 30 -11.07 1.73 1.85
C ASN A 30 -11.27 2.32 0.45
N ASP A 31 -11.00 1.52 -0.58
CA ASP A 31 -11.19 1.88 -1.99
C ASP A 31 -12.64 1.76 -2.49
N GLY A 32 -13.56 1.28 -1.66
CA GLY A 32 -14.99 1.17 -1.94
C GLY A 32 -15.38 0.09 -2.96
N VAL A 33 -14.44 -0.66 -3.53
CA VAL A 33 -14.73 -1.62 -4.62
C VAL A 33 -14.18 -3.02 -4.38
N SER A 34 -13.10 -3.13 -3.61
CA SER A 34 -12.43 -4.40 -3.38
C SER A 34 -12.97 -5.15 -2.17
N ALA A 35 -12.66 -6.46 -2.13
CA ALA A 35 -12.89 -7.31 -0.97
C ALA A 35 -12.20 -6.76 0.30
N ASP A 36 -12.39 -7.45 1.43
CA ASP A 36 -11.79 -7.06 2.72
C ASP A 36 -12.07 -5.59 3.10
N ASN A 37 -13.30 -5.14 2.82
CA ASN A 37 -13.76 -3.78 3.07
C ASN A 37 -12.94 -2.69 2.34
N GLY A 38 -12.47 -2.99 1.13
CA GLY A 38 -11.74 -2.05 0.27
C GLY A 38 -10.27 -1.88 0.63
N ALA A 39 -9.67 -2.82 1.37
CA ALA A 39 -8.29 -2.71 1.88
C ALA A 39 -7.20 -2.75 0.80
N HIS A 40 -7.55 -2.92 -0.48
CA HIS A 40 -6.60 -3.25 -1.53
C HIS A 40 -6.13 -2.03 -2.35
N GLY A 41 -6.70 -0.84 -2.22
CA GLY A 41 -6.25 0.36 -2.96
C GLY A 41 -6.43 0.24 -4.49
N CYS A 42 -7.46 -0.49 -4.90
CA CYS A 42 -7.74 -0.90 -6.26
C CYS A 42 -8.52 0.12 -7.10
N ALA A 43 -9.12 1.11 -6.45
CA ALA A 43 -9.78 2.26 -7.06
C ALA A 43 -9.45 3.54 -6.30
N THR A 44 -9.74 4.68 -6.93
CA THR A 44 -9.59 6.02 -6.36
C THR A 44 -10.76 6.88 -6.89
N PRO A 45 -11.31 7.84 -6.11
CA PRO A 45 -10.93 8.21 -4.74
C PRO A 45 -11.25 7.13 -3.71
N PHE A 46 -10.52 7.13 -2.59
CA PHE A 46 -10.83 6.27 -1.45
C PHE A 46 -12.06 6.81 -0.71
N VAL A 47 -12.93 5.91 -0.24
CA VAL A 47 -14.10 6.27 0.56
C VAL A 47 -13.67 7.00 1.84
N ASN A 48 -12.55 6.59 2.43
CA ASN A 48 -11.97 7.21 3.63
C ASN A 48 -10.79 8.15 3.34
N ALA A 49 -10.76 8.81 2.16
CA ALA A 49 -9.69 9.74 1.78
C ALA A 49 -9.38 10.79 2.85
N ALA A 50 -10.40 11.34 3.53
CA ALA A 50 -10.21 12.31 4.61
C ALA A 50 -9.40 11.77 5.80
N ALA A 51 -9.51 10.47 6.10
CA ALA A 51 -8.71 9.83 7.14
C ALA A 51 -7.28 9.53 6.65
N VAL A 52 -7.12 9.20 5.37
CA VAL A 52 -5.82 8.90 4.75
C VAL A 52 -4.97 10.16 4.56
N ASN A 53 -5.59 11.31 4.30
CA ASN A 53 -4.90 12.57 4.05
C ASN A 53 -4.00 12.98 5.25
N GLY A 54 -2.71 13.19 4.97
CA GLY A 54 -1.70 13.51 5.97
C GLY A 54 -1.16 12.30 6.77
N ASN A 55 -1.71 11.10 6.56
CA ASN A 55 -1.39 9.89 7.32
C ASN A 55 -0.72 8.81 6.45
N ILE A 56 -0.35 7.69 7.09
CA ILE A 56 0.27 6.53 6.44
C ILE A 56 -0.85 5.61 5.95
N ALA A 57 -0.96 5.44 4.63
CA ALA A 57 -1.90 4.49 4.05
C ALA A 57 -1.43 3.04 4.32
N PHE A 58 -2.34 2.22 4.82
CA PHE A 58 -2.12 0.81 5.07
C PHE A 58 -2.96 -0.01 4.09
N ILE A 59 -2.29 -0.77 3.23
CA ILE A 59 -2.90 -1.42 2.07
C ILE A 59 -2.56 -2.90 2.08
N GLN A 60 -3.56 -3.74 1.85
CA GLN A 60 -3.37 -5.17 1.68
C GLN A 60 -2.78 -5.49 0.29
N ARG A 61 -1.79 -6.38 0.27
CA ARG A 61 -1.25 -6.93 -0.96
C ARG A 61 -2.32 -7.74 -1.71
N GLY A 62 -2.31 -7.64 -3.04
CA GLY A 62 -3.20 -8.42 -3.91
C GLY A 62 -4.53 -7.72 -4.19
N GLY A 63 -5.58 -8.48 -4.50
CA GLY A 63 -6.96 -7.99 -4.59
C GLY A 63 -7.30 -7.03 -5.74
N CYS A 64 -6.36 -6.72 -6.64
CA CYS A 64 -6.58 -5.82 -7.79
C CYS A 64 -6.42 -6.53 -9.16
N PRO A 65 -7.25 -7.56 -9.47
CA PRO A 65 -7.17 -8.25 -10.76
C PRO A 65 -7.47 -7.30 -11.95
N GLN A 66 -8.31 -6.29 -11.77
CA GLN A 66 -8.63 -5.31 -12.82
C GLN A 66 -7.45 -4.43 -13.23
N LEU A 67 -6.37 -4.41 -12.45
CA LEU A 67 -5.16 -3.66 -12.78
C LEU A 67 -4.13 -4.52 -13.51
N THR A 68 -4.33 -5.84 -13.58
CA THR A 68 -3.42 -6.73 -14.29
C THR A 68 -3.69 -6.64 -15.79
N THR A 69 -2.68 -6.23 -16.57
CA THR A 69 -2.74 -6.25 -18.04
C THR A 69 -2.11 -7.51 -18.62
N LEU A 70 -1.52 -8.38 -17.79
CA LEU A 70 -0.84 -9.62 -18.20
C LEU A 70 -1.11 -10.76 -17.20
N ASN A 71 -1.83 -11.77 -17.64
CA ASN A 71 -1.98 -13.07 -16.97
C ASN A 71 -0.81 -13.99 -17.41
N PRO A 72 -0.17 -14.84 -16.56
CA PRO A 72 -0.66 -15.32 -15.27
C PRO A 72 0.03 -14.84 -14.00
N ARG A 73 1.03 -13.95 -14.07
CA ARG A 73 1.52 -13.19 -12.90
C ARG A 73 2.22 -11.93 -13.39
N ALA A 74 1.59 -10.76 -13.31
CA ALA A 74 2.28 -9.52 -13.64
C ALA A 74 2.00 -8.45 -12.58
N ASN A 75 2.82 -8.51 -11.53
CA ASN A 75 2.96 -7.59 -10.40
C ASN A 75 1.72 -7.47 -9.47
N ASN A 76 1.92 -7.34 -8.15
CA ASN A 76 0.81 -7.06 -7.22
C ASN A 76 0.32 -5.60 -7.32
N GLN A 77 0.64 -4.90 -8.42
CA GLN A 77 0.20 -3.55 -8.73
C GLN A 77 0.57 -2.54 -7.64
N PHE A 78 1.78 -2.69 -7.09
CA PHE A 78 2.28 -1.87 -5.99
C PHE A 78 2.38 -0.39 -6.36
N ALA A 79 2.93 -0.09 -7.54
CA ALA A 79 3.05 1.28 -8.05
C ALA A 79 1.66 1.96 -8.15
N PRO A 80 0.66 1.39 -8.86
CA PRO A 80 -0.69 1.95 -8.89
C PRO A 80 -1.35 2.11 -7.51
N LYS A 81 -1.16 1.16 -6.60
CA LYS A 81 -1.66 1.26 -5.22
C LYS A 81 -1.06 2.47 -4.49
N VAL A 82 0.26 2.64 -4.58
CA VAL A 82 0.99 3.77 -3.97
C VAL A 82 0.56 5.10 -4.58
N ARG A 83 0.47 5.18 -5.91
CA ARG A 83 0.02 6.39 -6.61
C ARG A 83 -1.39 6.82 -6.19
N ARG A 84 -2.30 5.87 -6.02
CA ARG A 84 -3.66 6.19 -5.53
C ARG A 84 -3.66 6.66 -4.09
N ALA A 85 -2.86 6.05 -3.23
CA ALA A 85 -2.71 6.54 -1.86
C ALA A 85 -2.20 7.99 -1.84
N GLN A 86 -1.20 8.30 -2.68
CA GLN A 86 -0.69 9.67 -2.85
C GLN A 86 -1.78 10.63 -3.34
N GLN A 87 -2.60 10.23 -4.32
CA GLN A 87 -3.75 11.03 -4.80
C GLN A 87 -4.81 11.29 -3.72
N ASN A 88 -4.88 10.44 -2.69
CA ASN A 88 -5.74 10.62 -1.52
C ASN A 88 -5.01 11.30 -0.34
N GLY A 89 -3.82 11.87 -0.57
CA GLY A 89 -3.08 12.68 0.40
C GLY A 89 -2.22 11.89 1.39
N ALA A 90 -1.98 10.59 1.15
CA ALA A 90 -1.10 9.81 2.01
C ALA A 90 0.34 10.35 1.97
N THR A 91 1.00 10.40 3.13
CA THR A 91 2.39 10.86 3.27
C THR A 91 3.40 9.71 3.20
N ALA A 92 2.94 8.49 3.45
CA ALA A 92 3.67 7.25 3.24
C ALA A 92 2.69 6.09 3.00
N VAL A 93 3.20 4.96 2.52
CA VAL A 93 2.40 3.74 2.29
C VAL A 93 3.12 2.56 2.90
N ILE A 94 2.37 1.73 3.63
CA ILE A 94 2.80 0.40 4.07
C ILE A 94 1.88 -0.61 3.39
N VAL A 95 2.48 -1.54 2.64
CA VAL A 95 1.76 -2.67 2.07
C VAL A 95 2.02 -3.91 2.92
N PHE A 96 0.96 -4.49 3.49
CA PHE A 96 1.07 -5.72 4.27
C PHE A 96 0.70 -6.94 3.45
N ASP A 97 1.33 -8.08 3.73
CA ASP A 97 1.01 -9.32 3.03
C ASP A 97 -0.37 -9.84 3.42
N SER A 98 -1.08 -10.41 2.45
CA SER A 98 -2.33 -11.13 2.67
C SER A 98 -2.12 -12.47 3.40
N LEU A 99 -0.88 -12.97 3.45
CA LEU A 99 -0.52 -14.24 4.11
C LEU A 99 -0.02 -13.99 5.54
N GLY A 100 -0.89 -14.17 6.53
CA GLY A 100 -0.57 -13.93 7.95
C GLY A 100 0.41 -14.92 8.60
N THR A 101 0.88 -15.94 7.87
CA THR A 101 1.75 -17.00 8.41
C THR A 101 3.21 -16.90 7.94
N THR A 102 3.53 -15.97 7.05
CA THR A 102 4.87 -15.86 6.47
C THR A 102 5.65 -14.72 7.11
N THR A 103 6.89 -14.99 7.52
CA THR A 103 7.85 -13.97 7.96
C THR A 103 8.79 -13.53 6.82
N GLY A 104 8.67 -14.14 5.64
CA GLY A 104 9.46 -13.80 4.45
C GLY A 104 9.08 -12.41 3.94
N LEU A 105 10.04 -11.49 3.97
CA LEU A 105 9.87 -10.18 3.37
C LEU A 105 9.88 -10.30 1.84
N THR A 106 8.89 -9.70 1.19
CA THR A 106 8.83 -9.63 -0.26
C THR A 106 9.28 -8.25 -0.70
N ASN A 107 10.32 -8.18 -1.53
CA ASN A 107 10.69 -6.94 -2.20
C ASN A 107 9.66 -6.62 -3.29
N PHE A 108 9.27 -5.35 -3.39
CA PHE A 108 8.23 -4.91 -4.29
C PHE A 108 8.78 -3.91 -5.32
N GLY A 109 8.52 -4.17 -6.60
CA GLY A 109 8.89 -3.32 -7.73
C GLY A 109 7.68 -2.66 -8.40
N GLY A 110 7.94 -1.67 -9.24
CA GLY A 110 6.95 -0.90 -9.98
C GLY A 110 7.64 0.22 -10.77
N THR A 111 6.93 0.79 -11.74
CA THR A 111 7.47 1.83 -12.63
C THR A 111 6.81 3.20 -12.45
N ASP A 112 5.94 3.39 -11.43
CA ASP A 112 5.50 4.75 -11.09
C ASP A 112 6.68 5.48 -10.43
N THR A 113 7.12 6.56 -11.07
CA THR A 113 8.07 7.55 -10.57
C THR A 113 7.34 8.70 -9.90
#